data_AF-A0AAD5CIH7-F1
#
_entry.id   AF-A0AAD5CIH7-F1
#
_cell.length_a   1.000
_cell.length_b   1.000
_cell.length_c   1.000
_cell.angle_alpha   90.00
_cell.angle_beta   90.00
_cell.angle_gamma   90.00
#
_symmetry.space_group_name_H-M   'P 1'
#
loop_
_entity.id
_entity.type
_entity.pdbx_description
1 polymer ?
#
loop_
_entity_poly.entity_id
_entity_poly.type
_entity_poly.pdbx_seq_one_letter_code
_entity_poly.pdbx_strand_id
1 'polypeptide(L)'
;YYLFQLFEFADKYRGKYDSSITVAQKYYRSVSGYADELLWAAAWLYKASGNRYYLNYLGRNGDALGGTGWSMTEFGWDVKYAGVQTLVAKFLMGGKARGNAAVFGKYQQKAENF
;
A
#
# COMPACT_ATOMS: atom_id res chain seq x y z
N TYR A 1 -14.73 -11.40 4.21
CA TYR A 1 -14.10 -12.59 4.82
C TYR A 1 -12.88 -13.04 4.02
N TYR A 2 -13.04 -13.46 2.75
CA TYR A 2 -11.93 -13.88 1.88
C TYR A 2 -10.79 -12.86 1.70
N LEU A 3 -11.10 -11.57 1.61
CA LEU A 3 -10.09 -10.49 1.46
C LEU A 3 -9.13 -10.37 2.65
N PHE A 4 -9.58 -10.69 3.87
CA PHE A 4 -8.72 -10.64 5.06
C PHE A 4 -7.75 -11.82 5.10
N GLN A 5 -8.22 -13.01 4.73
CA GLN A 5 -7.40 -14.23 4.66
C GLN A 5 -6.33 -14.13 3.56
N LEU A 6 -6.66 -13.53 2.41
CA LEU A 6 -5.69 -13.27 1.34
C LEU A 6 -4.60 -12.28 1.77
N PHE A 7 -4.97 -11.24 2.51
CA PHE A 7 -4.01 -10.29 3.07
C PHE A 7 -3.10 -10.95 4.10
N GLU A 8 -3.63 -11.73 5.03
CA GLU A 8 -2.83 -12.44 6.03
C GLU A 8 -1.85 -13.44 5.38
N PHE A 9 -2.29 -14.14 4.34
CA PHE A 9 -1.42 -15.02 3.57
C PHE A 9 -0.28 -14.25 2.90
N ALA A 10 -0.60 -13.14 2.22
CA ALA A 10 0.39 -12.31 1.53
C ALA A 10 1.39 -11.64 2.50
N ASP A 11 0.92 -11.17 3.66
CA ASP A 11 1.79 -10.53 4.65
C ASP A 11 2.67 -11.53 5.42
N LYS A 12 2.17 -12.76 5.62
CA LYS A 12 2.92 -13.84 6.28
C LYS A 12 3.99 -14.46 5.39
N TYR A 13 3.73 -14.59 4.09
CA TYR A 13 4.66 -15.18 3.12
C TYR A 13 5.18 -14.11 2.16
N ARG A 14 6.00 -13.21 2.69
CA ARG A 14 6.58 -12.10 1.92
C ARG A 14 7.61 -12.63 0.92
N GLY A 15 7.24 -12.65 -0.35
CA GLY A 15 8.08 -13.04 -1.48
C GLY A 15 7.47 -12.54 -2.78
N LYS A 16 8.30 -12.33 -3.81
CA LYS A 16 7.76 -11.99 -5.12
C LYS A 16 7.11 -13.23 -5.74
N TYR A 17 5.90 -13.07 -6.27
CA TYR A 17 5.15 -14.14 -6.96
C TYR A 17 5.89 -14.69 -8.20
N ASP A 18 6.81 -13.92 -8.77
CA ASP A 18 7.66 -14.29 -9.91
C ASP A 18 8.67 -15.41 -9.61
N SER A 19 8.83 -15.83 -8.35
CA SER A 19 9.65 -16.98 -7.93
C SER A 19 8.93 -18.33 -8.04
N SER A 20 7.60 -18.36 -8.23
CA SER A 20 6.80 -19.59 -8.24
C SER A 20 6.09 -19.88 -9.57
N ILE A 21 5.89 -18.89 -10.44
CA ILE A 21 5.20 -19.06 -11.75
C ILE A 21 6.01 -18.41 -12.87
N THR A 22 6.91 -19.19 -13.48
CA THR A 22 7.87 -18.76 -14.50
C THR A 22 7.25 -18.33 -15.83
N VAL A 23 5.98 -18.71 -16.10
CA VAL A 23 5.28 -18.41 -17.36
C VAL A 23 4.77 -16.95 -17.42
N ALA A 24 4.54 -16.28 -16.28
CA ALA A 24 4.03 -14.91 -16.23
C ALA A 24 5.12 -13.82 -16.44
N GLN A 25 6.40 -14.20 -16.35
CA GLN A 25 7.55 -13.27 -16.45
C GLN A 25 7.67 -12.56 -17.81
N LYS A 26 7.02 -13.07 -18.87
CA LYS A 26 7.06 -12.48 -20.21
C LYS A 26 5.99 -11.42 -20.48
N TYR A 27 4.97 -11.29 -19.62
CA TYR A 27 3.82 -10.40 -19.86
C TYR A 27 3.56 -9.39 -18.73
N TYR A 28 3.86 -9.72 -17.48
CA TYR A 28 3.71 -8.83 -16.31
C TYR A 28 4.91 -8.98 -15.37
N ARG A 29 6.02 -8.31 -15.67
CA ARG A 29 7.16 -8.24 -14.72
C ARG A 29 6.74 -7.40 -13.53
N SER A 30 6.77 -7.97 -12.32
CA SER A 30 6.63 -7.23 -11.07
C SER A 30 7.94 -6.46 -10.80
N VAL A 31 8.04 -5.26 -11.39
CA VAL A 31 9.20 -4.38 -11.25
C VAL A 31 9.19 -3.67 -9.89
N SER A 32 8.00 -3.42 -9.32
CA SER A 32 7.79 -2.77 -8.01
C SER A 32 7.95 -3.71 -6.80
N GLY A 33 7.72 -5.02 -6.97
CA GLY A 33 7.71 -6.02 -5.89
C GLY A 33 6.32 -6.36 -5.38
N TYR A 34 6.18 -6.66 -4.08
CA TYR A 34 4.89 -6.91 -3.39
C TYR A 34 4.51 -5.75 -2.44
N ALA A 35 5.37 -4.75 -2.35
CA ALA A 35 5.35 -3.74 -1.30
C ALA A 35 4.21 -2.74 -1.51
N ASP A 36 3.96 -2.30 -2.75
CA ASP A 36 2.84 -1.42 -3.06
C ASP A 36 1.49 -2.15 -2.99
N GLU A 37 1.44 -3.44 -3.34
CA GLU A 37 0.21 -4.24 -3.22
C GLU A 37 -0.20 -4.45 -1.76
N LEU A 38 0.75 -4.70 -0.85
CA LEU A 38 0.46 -4.82 0.58
C LEU A 38 -0.08 -3.51 1.16
N LEU A 39 0.53 -2.37 0.82
CA LEU A 39 0.03 -1.07 1.25
C LEU A 39 -1.34 -0.75 0.63
N TRP A 40 -1.54 -1.09 -0.64
CA TRP A 40 -2.81 -0.88 -1.34
C TRP A 40 -3.94 -1.72 -0.74
N ALA A 41 -3.69 -3.00 -0.48
CA ALA A 41 -4.65 -3.89 0.16
C ALA A 41 -4.99 -3.40 1.57
N ALA A 42 -3.99 -3.00 2.37
CA ALA A 42 -4.23 -2.43 3.69
C ALA A 42 -5.09 -1.15 3.63
N ALA A 43 -4.83 -0.25 2.67
CA ALA A 43 -5.64 0.96 2.48
C ALA A 43 -7.11 0.65 2.16
N TRP A 44 -7.36 -0.31 1.25
CA TRP A 44 -8.74 -0.72 0.91
C TRP A 44 -9.45 -1.46 2.03
N LEU A 45 -8.75 -2.37 2.71
CA LEU A 45 -9.31 -3.10 3.85
C LEU A 45 -9.68 -2.15 4.98
N TYR A 46 -8.85 -1.14 5.27
CA TYR A 46 -9.21 -0.09 6.22
C TYR A 46 -10.43 0.70 5.76
N LYS A 47 -10.47 1.14 4.49
CA LYS A 47 -11.58 1.91 3.94
C LYS A 47 -12.91 1.15 4.01
N ALA A 48 -12.90 -0.15 3.74
CA ALA A 48 -14.09 -1.00 3.70
C ALA A 48 -14.58 -1.44 5.09
N SER A 49 -13.66 -1.69 6.04
CA SER A 49 -14.00 -2.29 7.33
C SER A 49 -13.92 -1.33 8.53
N GLY A 50 -13.17 -0.23 8.41
CA GLY A 50 -12.79 0.60 9.55
C GLY A 50 -11.85 -0.08 10.55
N ASN A 51 -11.37 -1.30 10.26
CA ASN A 51 -10.51 -2.06 11.18
C ASN A 51 -9.13 -1.39 11.32
N ARG A 52 -8.83 -0.99 12.56
CA ARG A 52 -7.62 -0.23 12.91
C ARG A 52 -6.33 -1.00 12.67
N TYR A 53 -6.38 -2.34 12.60
CA TYR A 53 -5.22 -3.14 12.25
C TYR A 53 -4.59 -2.66 10.94
N TYR A 54 -5.40 -2.48 9.89
CA TYR A 54 -4.92 -2.04 8.58
C TYR A 54 -4.46 -0.58 8.57
N LEU A 55 -5.10 0.27 9.35
CA LEU A 55 -4.64 1.65 9.54
C LEU A 55 -3.23 1.70 10.16
N ASN A 56 -3.00 0.90 11.20
CA ASN A 56 -1.70 0.81 11.85
C ASN A 56 -0.67 0.11 10.98
N TYR A 57 -1.09 -0.84 10.14
CA TYR A 57 -0.23 -1.49 9.16
C TYR A 57 0.38 -0.46 8.20
N LEU A 58 -0.43 0.47 7.68
CA LEU A 58 0.03 1.55 6.81
C LEU A 58 1.05 2.46 7.51
N GLY A 59 0.81 2.80 8.78
CA GLY A 59 1.72 3.63 9.56
C GLY A 59 3.06 2.97 9.87
N ARG A 60 3.05 1.67 10.20
CA ARG A 60 4.26 0.92 10.58
C ARG A 60 5.11 0.52 9.38
N ASN A 61 4.47 0.17 8.26
CA ASN A 61 5.16 -0.38 7.10
C ASN A 61 5.40 0.66 6.00
N GLY A 62 4.82 1.86 6.08
CA GLY A 62 4.82 2.81 4.98
C GLY A 62 6.20 3.26 4.51
N ASP A 63 7.13 3.49 5.44
CA ASP A 63 8.53 3.83 5.10
C ASP A 63 9.27 2.60 4.54
N ALA A 64 9.15 1.45 5.19
CA ALA A 64 9.85 0.21 4.81
C ALA A 64 9.37 -0.39 3.48
N LEU A 65 8.10 -0.16 3.12
CA LEU A 65 7.50 -0.61 1.87
C LEU A 65 7.47 0.50 0.81
N GLY A 66 8.21 1.59 0.98
CA GLY A 66 8.37 2.62 -0.06
C GLY A 66 7.16 3.55 -0.28
N GLY A 67 6.09 3.40 0.49
CA GLY A 67 4.86 4.20 0.36
C GLY A 67 5.04 5.70 0.60
N THR A 68 6.00 6.07 1.43
CA THR A 68 6.35 7.46 1.77
C THR A 68 7.60 7.97 1.06
N GLY A 69 8.18 7.16 0.16
CA GLY A 69 9.44 7.42 -0.52
C GLY A 69 9.33 8.48 -1.61
N TRP A 70 9.50 8.08 -2.86
CA TRP A 70 9.46 9.01 -3.99
C TRP A 70 8.02 9.47 -4.29
N SER A 71 7.87 10.74 -4.66
CA SER A 71 6.63 11.22 -5.28
C SER A 71 6.53 10.53 -6.63
N MET A 72 5.43 9.84 -6.88
CA MET A 72 5.28 9.04 -8.09
C MET A 72 4.58 9.88 -9.15
N THR A 73 5.17 10.03 -10.34
CA THR A 73 4.59 10.80 -11.45
C THR A 73 3.68 9.97 -12.36
N GLU A 74 3.44 8.70 -12.02
CA GLU A 74 2.64 7.77 -12.83
C GLU A 74 1.69 6.95 -11.95
N PHE A 75 0.42 6.87 -12.37
CA PHE A 75 -0.59 5.96 -11.80
C PHE A 75 -1.04 4.99 -12.89
N GLY A 76 -0.70 3.72 -12.73
CA GLY A 76 -0.91 2.70 -13.76
C GLY A 76 -0.98 1.27 -13.22
N TRP A 77 -1.10 0.31 -14.14
CA TRP A 77 -1.22 -1.10 -13.80
C TRP A 77 0.00 -1.66 -13.06
N ASP A 78 1.15 -0.99 -13.13
CA ASP A 78 2.42 -1.44 -12.51
C ASP A 78 2.77 -0.74 -11.17
N VAL A 79 2.21 0.45 -10.87
CA VAL A 79 2.60 1.20 -9.66
C VAL A 79 1.38 1.74 -8.91
N LYS A 80 1.11 1.20 -7.70
CA LYS A 80 -0.06 1.61 -6.88
C LYS A 80 0.24 2.70 -5.85
N TYR A 81 1.49 3.11 -5.69
CA TYR A 81 1.90 4.06 -4.66
C TYR A 81 1.14 5.38 -4.70
N ALA A 82 0.88 5.97 -5.87
CA ALA A 82 0.07 7.19 -5.98
C ALA A 82 -1.36 7.00 -5.45
N GLY A 83 -1.96 5.82 -5.68
CA GLY A 83 -3.26 5.45 -5.13
C GLY A 83 -3.21 5.30 -3.61
N VAL A 84 -2.16 4.65 -3.09
CA VAL A 84 -1.93 4.51 -1.63
C VAL A 84 -1.76 5.88 -0.99
N GLN A 85 -0.90 6.74 -1.55
CA GLN A 85 -0.63 8.09 -1.07
C GLN A 85 -1.91 8.92 -1.01
N THR A 86 -2.72 8.88 -2.07
CA THR A 86 -4.02 9.57 -2.12
C THR A 86 -5.01 9.05 -1.07
N LEU A 87 -5.16 7.73 -0.92
CA LEU A 87 -6.09 7.16 0.07
C LEU A 87 -5.67 7.46 1.50
N VAL A 88 -4.37 7.35 1.80
CA VAL A 88 -3.84 7.62 3.14
C VAL A 88 -3.94 9.10 3.49
N ALA A 89 -3.67 10.00 2.52
CA ALA A 89 -3.90 11.44 2.66
C ALA A 89 -5.37 11.74 3.01
N LYS A 90 -6.31 11.09 2.31
CA LYS A 90 -7.75 11.21 2.63
C LYS A 90 -8.09 10.74 4.04
N PHE A 91 -7.46 9.67 4.54
CA PHE A 91 -7.66 9.22 5.92
C PHE A 91 -7.13 10.25 6.93
N LEU A 92 -5.98 10.86 6.66
CA LEU A 92 -5.42 11.92 7.48
C LEU A 92 -6.34 13.15 7.54
N MET A 93 -6.74 13.67 6.38
CA MET A 93 -7.64 14.84 6.27
C MET A 93 -9.00 14.57 6.92
N GLY A 94 -9.48 13.33 6.89
CA GLY A 94 -10.69 12.92 7.59
C GLY A 94 -10.55 12.76 9.11
N GLY A 95 -9.41 13.13 9.71
CA GLY A 95 -9.16 13.01 11.14
C GLY A 95 -8.94 11.57 11.64
N LYS A 96 -8.67 10.63 10.73
CA LYS A 96 -8.62 9.18 11.04
C LYS A 96 -7.22 8.65 11.33
N ALA A 97 -6.18 9.50 11.35
CA ALA A 97 -4.79 9.05 11.49
C ALA A 97 -4.44 8.43 12.85
N ARG A 98 -5.18 8.76 13.93
CA ARG A 98 -5.13 8.13 15.28
C ARG A 98 -3.72 7.70 15.76
N GLY A 99 -2.73 8.59 15.63
CA GLY A 99 -1.34 8.35 16.06
C GLY A 99 -0.33 8.12 14.94
N ASN A 100 -0.79 7.80 13.72
CA ASN A 100 0.07 7.66 12.53
C ASN A 100 0.24 8.99 11.76
N ALA A 101 -0.16 10.12 12.35
CA ALA A 101 -0.27 11.41 11.65
C ALA A 101 1.05 11.86 11.02
N ALA A 102 2.18 11.63 11.68
CA ALA A 102 3.50 11.97 11.13
C ALA A 102 3.82 11.21 9.84
N VAL A 103 3.59 9.89 9.83
CA VAL A 103 3.82 9.05 8.64
C VAL A 103 2.79 9.37 7.55
N PHE A 104 1.54 9.61 7.93
CA PHE A 104 0.48 9.94 6.98
C PHE A 104 0.68 11.32 6.35
N GLY A 105 1.31 12.25 7.07
CA GLY A 105 1.73 13.53 6.51
C GLY A 105 2.76 13.36 5.39
N LYS A 106 3.66 12.37 5.50
CA LYS A 106 4.57 12.03 4.39
C LYS A 106 3.80 11.53 3.18
N TYR A 107 2.83 10.63 3.37
CA TYR A 107 1.96 10.17 2.28
C TYR A 107 1.23 11.33 1.59
N GLN A 108 0.69 12.26 2.38
CA GLN A 108 0.03 13.46 1.88
C GLN A 108 0.98 14.33 1.06
N GLN A 109 2.18 14.61 1.56
CA GLN A 109 3.19 15.38 0.82
C GLN A 109 3.51 14.75 -0.54
N LYS A 110 3.51 13.42 -0.65
CA LYS A 110 3.73 12.74 -1.93
C LYS A 110 2.53 12.85 -2.86
N ALA A 111 1.31 12.77 -2.32
CA ALA A 111 0.08 12.93 -3.09
C ALA A 111 -0.10 14.37 -3.63
N GLU A 112 0.38 15.38 -2.91
CA GLU A 112 0.32 16.79 -3.32
C GLU A 112 1.31 17.15 -4.43
N ASN A 113 2.33 16.30 -4.64
CA ASN A 113 3.36 16.46 -5.66
C ASN A 113 3.11 15.59 -6.90
N PHE A 114 1.87 15.10 -7.10
CA PHE A 114 1.45 14.33 -8.26
C PHE A 114 1.11 15.24 -9.46
#